data_AF-A0A2J7ZRE2-F1
#
_entry.id   AF-A0A2J7ZRE2-F1
#
_cell.length_a   1.000
_cell.length_b   1.000
_cell.length_c   1.000
_cell.angle_alpha   90.00
_cell.angle_beta   90.00
_cell.angle_gamma   90.00
#
_symmetry.space_group_name_H-M   'P 1'
#
loop_
_entity.id
_entity.type
_entity.pdbx_description
1 polymer ?
#
loop_
_entity_poly.entity_id
_entity_poly.type
_entity_poly.pdbx_seq_one_letter_code
_entity_poly.pdbx_strand_id
1 'polypeptide(L)'
;MAFGHALPAPAPAGPIPDISGRWRLLFGTGTKIRAFQYIPVKEDFVLDAASRTLALESAIGPFEFFIRGVMAAWRPEVGALDFQFTKVDIHFAGNKVWEVTPKTKPKTYTFFHVGTDLACARSSSGGVALLVK
;
A
#
# COMPACT_ATOMS: atom_id res chain seq x y z
N MET A 1 35.29 -32.13 13.11
CA MET A 1 33.88 -32.20 13.53
C MET A 1 33.18 -30.95 13.00
N ALA A 2 32.25 -31.10 12.06
CA ALA A 2 31.51 -29.99 11.47
C ALA A 2 30.16 -29.86 12.19
N PHE A 3 29.92 -28.74 12.88
CA PHE A 3 28.61 -28.41 13.43
C PHE A 3 27.70 -27.91 12.31
N GLY A 4 26.95 -28.83 11.69
CA GLY A 4 25.82 -28.50 10.84
C GLY A 4 24.62 -28.10 11.70
N HIS A 5 24.59 -26.85 12.17
CA HIS A 5 23.35 -26.29 12.73
C HIS A 5 22.40 -26.01 11.56
N ALA A 6 21.51 -26.96 11.28
CA ALA A 6 20.32 -26.70 10.49
C ALA A 6 19.49 -25.64 11.24
N LEU A 7 19.29 -24.47 10.63
CA LEU A 7 18.36 -23.49 11.15
C LEU A 7 16.96 -24.14 11.19
N PRO A 8 16.22 -24.04 12.31
CA PRO A 8 14.86 -24.54 12.36
C PRO A 8 14.05 -23.86 11.26
N ALA A 9 13.25 -24.65 10.53
CA ALA A 9 12.31 -24.10 9.57
C ALA A 9 11.44 -23.04 10.28
N PRO A 10 11.20 -21.87 9.66
CA PRO A 10 10.37 -20.84 10.28
C PRO A 10 9.02 -21.45 10.63
N ALA A 11 8.60 -21.28 11.89
CA ALA A 11 7.29 -21.69 12.33
C ALA A 11 6.24 -21.11 11.36
N PRO A 12 5.16 -21.84 11.03
CA PRO A 12 4.09 -21.30 10.23
C PRO A 12 3.62 -20.00 10.90
N ALA A 13 3.77 -18.88 10.20
CA ALA A 13 3.33 -17.60 10.71
C ALA A 13 1.84 -17.73 11.03
N GLY A 14 1.47 -17.47 12.29
CA GLY A 14 0.06 -17.35 12.67
C GLY A 14 -0.65 -16.32 11.79
N PRO A 15 -2.00 -16.30 11.79
CA PRO A 15 -2.77 -15.37 10.98
C PRO A 15 -2.28 -13.94 11.19
N ILE A 16 -2.11 -13.20 10.09
CA ILE A 16 -1.63 -11.83 10.14
C ILE A 16 -2.67 -10.96 10.87
N PRO A 17 -2.25 -10.13 11.85
CA PRO A 17 -3.17 -9.25 12.57
C PRO A 17 -3.86 -8.25 11.64
N ASP A 18 -4.99 -7.69 12.09
CA ASP A 18 -5.71 -6.66 11.34
C ASP A 18 -4.78 -5.47 11.03
N ILE A 19 -4.83 -5.02 9.77
CA ILE A 19 -4.00 -3.92 9.23
C ILE A 19 -4.83 -2.65 9.03
N SER A 20 -6.03 -2.58 9.58
CA SER A 20 -6.86 -1.36 9.56
C SER A 20 -6.14 -0.17 10.19
N GLY A 21 -6.32 1.01 9.61
CA GLY A 21 -5.69 2.24 10.07
C GLY A 21 -5.10 3.08 8.94
N ARG A 22 -4.26 4.04 9.32
CA ARG A 22 -3.56 4.95 8.41
C ARG A 22 -2.07 4.62 8.41
N TRP A 23 -1.57 4.22 7.25
CA TRP A 23 -0.18 3.82 7.05
C TRP A 23 0.54 4.84 6.16
N ARG A 24 1.62 5.43 6.65
CA ARG A 24 2.50 6.27 5.81
C ARG A 24 3.23 5.35 4.84
N LEU A 25 2.98 5.50 3.54
CA LEU A 25 3.71 4.75 2.54
C LEU A 25 5.09 5.38 2.31
N LEU A 26 6.11 4.56 2.46
CA LEU A 26 7.49 4.91 2.14
C LEU A 26 7.88 4.15 0.88
N PHE A 27 7.76 4.79 -0.28
CA PHE A 27 8.24 4.20 -1.54
C PHE A 27 9.74 4.43 -1.67
N GLY A 28 10.51 3.34 -1.78
CA GLY A 28 11.94 3.41 -2.13
C GLY A 28 12.21 3.75 -3.60
N THR A 29 11.18 3.97 -4.41
CA THR A 29 11.31 4.24 -5.85
C THR A 29 10.82 5.64 -6.19
N GLY A 30 11.75 6.50 -6.63
CA GLY A 30 11.45 7.86 -7.07
C GLY A 30 10.52 7.87 -8.28
N THR A 31 9.61 8.84 -8.32
CA THR A 31 8.78 9.12 -9.50
C THR A 31 9.65 9.34 -10.75
N LYS A 32 9.19 8.84 -11.91
CA LYS A 32 9.91 8.98 -13.19
C LYS A 32 9.99 10.44 -13.66
N ILE A 33 9.14 11.31 -13.14
CA ILE A 33 9.11 12.73 -13.50
C ILE A 33 10.05 13.49 -12.56
N ARG A 34 11.22 13.92 -13.08
CA ARG A 34 12.27 14.58 -12.29
C ARG A 34 11.80 15.79 -11.47
N ALA A 35 10.85 16.57 -11.99
CA ALA A 35 10.30 17.72 -11.27
C ALA A 35 9.60 17.33 -9.95
N PHE A 36 9.01 16.13 -9.87
CA PHE A 36 8.34 15.63 -8.67
C PHE A 36 9.27 14.84 -7.74
N GLN A 37 10.54 14.61 -8.10
CA GLN A 37 11.50 13.92 -7.24
C GLN A 37 11.92 14.75 -6.02
N TYR A 38 11.79 16.07 -6.10
CA TYR A 38 12.16 17.02 -5.02
C TYR A 38 10.96 17.55 -4.24
N ILE A 39 9.74 17.17 -4.62
CA ILE A 39 8.53 17.59 -3.93
C ILE A 39 8.22 16.51 -2.88
N PRO A 40 8.12 16.85 -1.58
CA PRO A 40 7.80 15.87 -0.56
C PRO A 40 6.41 15.29 -0.84
N VAL A 41 6.37 14.05 -1.30
CA VAL A 41 5.13 13.32 -1.52
C VAL A 41 4.74 12.70 -0.18
N LYS A 42 3.72 13.27 0.44
CA LYS A 42 3.08 12.66 1.61
C LYS A 42 2.03 11.69 1.09
N GLU A 43 2.35 10.40 1.10
CA GLU A 43 1.41 9.36 0.67
C GLU A 43 0.98 8.50 1.86
N ASP A 44 -0.31 8.48 2.15
CA ASP A 44 -0.91 7.68 3.22
C ASP A 44 -1.89 6.67 2.63
N PHE A 45 -1.73 5.40 2.98
CA PHE A 45 -2.69 4.35 2.73
C PHE A 45 -3.64 4.23 3.93
N VAL A 46 -4.89 4.60 3.73
CA VAL A 46 -5.94 4.52 4.75
C VAL A 46 -6.80 3.31 4.46
N LEU A 47 -6.93 2.41 5.42
CA LEU A 47 -7.75 1.21 5.34
C LEU A 47 -8.75 1.19 6.49
N ASP A 48 -10.01 0.97 6.16
CA ASP A 48 -11.08 0.72 7.12
C ASP A 48 -11.73 -0.63 6.79
N ALA A 49 -11.39 -1.66 7.57
CA ALA A 49 -11.95 -2.99 7.36
C ALA A 49 -13.44 -3.07 7.70
N ALA A 50 -13.94 -2.23 8.62
CA ALA A 50 -15.35 -2.25 9.02
C ALA A 50 -16.24 -1.73 7.88
N SER A 51 -15.87 -0.62 7.26
CA SER A 51 -16.58 -0.09 6.09
C SER A 51 -16.17 -0.73 4.76
N ARG A 52 -15.14 -1.59 4.77
CA ARG A 52 -14.50 -2.16 3.57
C ARG A 52 -14.08 -1.10 2.55
N THR A 53 -13.63 0.04 3.04
CA THR A 53 -13.13 1.12 2.20
C THR A 53 -11.63 1.30 2.37
N LEU A 54 -11.00 1.85 1.35
CA LEU A 54 -9.63 2.28 1.44
C LEU A 54 -9.39 3.54 0.62
N ALA A 55 -8.30 4.21 0.92
CA ALA A 55 -7.85 5.36 0.19
C ALA A 55 -6.33 5.44 0.13
N LEU A 56 -5.84 5.97 -0.99
CA LEU A 56 -4.49 6.46 -1.11
C LEU A 56 -4.58 7.99 -1.13
N GLU A 57 -4.12 8.61 -0.07
CA GLU A 57 -4.12 10.06 0.11
C GLU A 57 -2.72 10.57 -0.16
N SER A 58 -2.53 11.27 -1.28
CA SER A 58 -1.23 11.77 -1.72
C SER A 58 -1.27 13.30 -1.77
N ALA A 59 -0.31 13.97 -1.15
CA ALA A 59 -0.18 15.43 -1.21
C ALA A 59 1.14 15.82 -1.88
N ILE A 60 1.04 16.72 -2.87
CA ILE A 60 2.15 17.21 -3.70
C ILE A 60 2.00 18.73 -3.82
N GLY A 61 2.64 19.48 -2.92
CA GLY A 61 2.49 20.93 -2.85
C GLY A 61 1.03 21.34 -2.52
N PRO A 62 0.38 22.23 -3.29
CA PRO A 62 -1.01 22.64 -3.06
C PRO A 62 -2.05 21.63 -3.57
N PHE A 63 -1.60 20.56 -4.23
CA PHE A 63 -2.47 19.51 -4.74
C PHE A 63 -2.59 18.37 -3.74
N GLU A 64 -3.81 17.91 -3.54
CA GLU A 64 -4.11 16.71 -2.77
C GLU A 64 -4.92 15.75 -3.66
N PHE A 65 -4.55 14.48 -3.63
CA PHE A 65 -5.16 13.42 -4.41
C PHE A 65 -5.73 12.40 -3.45
N PHE A 66 -7.05 12.25 -3.45
CA PHE A 66 -7.76 11.22 -2.67
C PHE A 66 -8.22 10.12 -3.62
N ILE A 67 -7.39 9.09 -3.75
CA ILE A 67 -7.67 7.94 -4.61
C ILE A 67 -8.45 6.93 -3.75
N ARG A 68 -9.78 6.94 -3.85
CA ARG A 68 -10.68 6.09 -3.07
C ARG A 68 -10.88 4.74 -3.75
N GLY A 69 -11.08 3.72 -2.93
CA GLY A 69 -11.28 2.34 -3.38
C GLY A 69 -12.10 1.52 -2.40
N VAL A 70 -12.39 0.30 -2.83
CA VAL A 70 -13.13 -0.70 -2.06
C VAL A 70 -12.24 -1.90 -1.77
N MET A 71 -12.35 -2.40 -0.54
CA MET A 71 -11.74 -3.66 -0.13
C MET A 71 -12.66 -4.81 -0.55
N ALA A 72 -12.15 -5.71 -1.38
CA ALA A 72 -12.88 -6.89 -1.81
C ALA A 72 -12.75 -8.01 -0.77
N ALA A 73 -11.55 -8.26 -0.26
CA ALA A 73 -11.28 -9.29 0.73
C ALA A 73 -10.03 -9.00 1.55
N TRP A 74 -10.08 -9.34 2.84
CA TRP A 74 -8.91 -9.50 3.70
C TRP A 74 -8.77 -10.98 4.07
N ARG A 75 -7.61 -11.57 3.77
CA ARG A 75 -7.28 -12.98 3.96
C ARG A 75 -6.07 -13.09 4.90
N PRO A 76 -6.28 -13.04 6.23
CA PRO A 76 -5.19 -13.04 7.21
C PRO A 76 -4.36 -14.33 7.19
N GLU A 77 -4.93 -15.45 6.75
CA GLU A 77 -4.29 -16.76 6.65
C GLU A 77 -3.14 -16.80 5.63
N VAL A 78 -3.21 -15.96 4.59
CA VAL A 78 -2.17 -15.83 3.56
C VAL A 78 -1.61 -14.41 3.48
N GLY A 79 -2.02 -13.54 4.40
CA GLY A 79 -1.61 -12.13 4.43
C GLY A 79 -1.98 -11.36 3.16
N ALA A 80 -3.17 -11.58 2.60
CA ALA A 80 -3.56 -10.98 1.33
C ALA A 80 -4.74 -10.00 1.47
N LEU A 81 -4.56 -8.79 0.94
CA LEU A 81 -5.58 -7.75 0.84
C LEU A 81 -5.92 -7.51 -0.63
N ASP A 82 -7.15 -7.83 -1.03
CA ASP A 82 -7.66 -7.55 -2.37
C ASP A 82 -8.49 -6.27 -2.38
N PHE A 83 -8.24 -5.41 -3.36
CA PHE A 83 -8.91 -4.13 -3.46
C PHE A 83 -8.90 -3.54 -4.86
N GLN A 84 -9.70 -2.51 -5.08
CA GLN A 84 -9.71 -1.75 -6.33
C GLN A 84 -9.97 -0.27 -6.07
N PHE A 85 -9.20 0.60 -6.75
CA PHE A 85 -9.45 2.04 -6.73
C PHE A 85 -10.51 2.41 -7.76
N THR A 86 -11.55 3.08 -7.32
CA THR A 86 -12.73 3.37 -8.13
C THR A 86 -12.88 4.85 -8.44
N LYS A 87 -12.21 5.71 -7.67
CA LYS A 87 -12.39 7.16 -7.75
C LYS A 87 -11.11 7.91 -7.36
N VAL A 88 -10.87 9.05 -8.00
CA VAL A 88 -9.82 10.01 -7.62
C VAL A 88 -10.45 11.38 -7.49
N ASP A 89 -10.43 11.93 -6.28
CA ASP A 89 -10.74 13.34 -6.06
C ASP A 89 -9.43 14.14 -6.04
N ILE A 90 -9.36 15.18 -6.86
CA ILE A 90 -8.22 16.09 -6.92
C ILE A 90 -8.64 17.40 -6.28
N HIS A 91 -7.91 17.81 -5.26
CA HIS A 91 -8.09 19.07 -4.58
C HIS A 91 -6.92 19.99 -4.89
N PHE A 92 -7.21 21.28 -4.96
CA PHE A 92 -6.22 22.34 -5.07
C PHE A 92 -6.52 23.39 -3.99
N ALA A 93 -5.53 23.66 -3.14
CA ALA A 93 -5.65 24.55 -1.99
C ALA A 93 -6.88 24.22 -1.12
N GLY A 94 -7.08 22.93 -0.81
CA GLY A 94 -8.18 22.42 0.00
C GLY A 94 -9.53 22.26 -0.71
N ASN A 95 -9.71 22.88 -1.89
CA ASN A 95 -10.96 22.81 -2.64
C ASN A 95 -10.92 21.66 -3.64
N LYS A 96 -11.98 20.83 -3.67
CA LYS A 96 -12.13 19.83 -4.72
C LYS A 96 -12.31 20.50 -6.07
N VAL A 97 -11.36 20.30 -6.97
CA VAL A 97 -11.37 20.90 -8.32
C VAL A 97 -11.70 19.90 -9.41
N TRP A 98 -11.48 18.60 -9.17
CA TRP A 98 -11.72 17.57 -10.18
C TRP A 98 -12.09 16.23 -9.54
N GLU A 99 -12.92 15.45 -10.24
CA GLU A 99 -13.18 14.03 -9.94
C GLU A 99 -12.93 13.16 -11.19
N VAL A 100 -12.19 12.07 -11.02
CA VAL A 100 -11.91 11.10 -12.07
C VAL A 100 -12.38 9.72 -11.62
N THR A 101 -13.03 8.98 -12.52
CA THR A 101 -13.32 7.55 -12.34
C THR A 101 -12.28 6.73 -13.12
N PRO A 102 -11.17 6.31 -12.48
CA PRO A 102 -10.11 5.62 -13.19
C PRO A 102 -10.55 4.19 -13.57
N LYS A 103 -10.19 3.76 -14.78
CA LYS A 103 -10.28 2.35 -15.18
C LYS A 103 -9.12 1.56 -14.57
N THR A 104 -9.18 1.28 -13.27
CA THR A 104 -8.16 0.45 -12.60
C THR A 104 -8.54 -1.02 -12.62
N LYS A 105 -7.54 -1.89 -12.63
CA LYS A 105 -7.75 -3.34 -12.39
C LYS A 105 -7.71 -3.61 -10.88
N PRO A 106 -8.40 -4.66 -10.40
CA PRO A 106 -8.22 -5.16 -9.04
C PRO A 106 -6.73 -5.41 -8.74
N LYS A 107 -6.33 -5.08 -7.51
CA LYS A 107 -4.98 -5.22 -6.98
C LYS A 107 -5.00 -6.10 -5.74
N THR A 108 -3.85 -6.70 -5.45
CA THR A 108 -3.64 -7.48 -4.23
C THR A 108 -2.35 -6.98 -3.58
N TYR A 109 -2.43 -6.68 -2.28
CA TYR A 109 -1.25 -6.56 -1.42
C TYR A 109 -1.02 -7.88 -0.71
N THR A 110 0.18 -8.43 -0.83
CA THR A 110 0.61 -9.63 -0.13
C THR A 110 1.64 -9.25 0.91
N PHE A 111 1.27 -9.33 2.17
CA PHE A 111 2.07 -8.95 3.32
C PHE A 111 3.02 -10.09 3.69
N PHE A 112 4.30 -9.78 3.82
CA PHE A 112 5.33 -10.70 4.30
C PHE A 112 5.85 -10.33 5.70
N HIS A 113 5.47 -9.15 6.20
CA HIS A 113 5.69 -8.73 7.57
C HIS A 113 4.58 -7.77 8.00
N VAL A 114 4.03 -7.95 9.21
CA VAL A 114 3.13 -7.00 9.87
C VAL A 114 3.48 -6.97 11.35
N GLY A 115 3.94 -5.82 11.81
CA GLY A 115 4.10 -5.47 13.22
C GLY A 115 3.20 -4.30 13.60
N THR A 116 3.34 -3.83 14.84
CA THR A 116 2.52 -2.73 15.37
C THR A 116 2.66 -1.43 14.58
N ASP A 117 3.90 -1.11 14.16
CA ASP A 117 4.24 0.17 13.54
C ASP A 117 4.71 0.06 12.09
N LEU A 118 4.86 -1.17 11.58
CA LEU A 118 5.42 -1.44 10.26
C LEU A 118 4.72 -2.62 9.60
N ALA A 119 4.20 -2.40 8.40
CA ALA A 119 3.70 -3.45 7.53
C ALA A 119 4.46 -3.41 6.19
N CYS A 120 4.92 -4.57 5.75
CA CYS A 120 5.66 -4.72 4.50
C CYS A 120 4.87 -5.63 3.57
N ALA A 121 4.48 -5.09 2.42
CA ALA A 121 3.71 -5.79 1.42
C ALA A 121 4.30 -5.67 0.02
N ARG A 122 4.10 -6.72 -0.77
CA ARG A 122 4.27 -6.68 -2.22
C ARG A 122 2.93 -6.33 -2.86
N SER A 123 2.94 -5.41 -3.82
CA SER A 123 1.77 -5.12 -4.66
C SER A 123 1.77 -5.97 -5.92
N SER A 124 0.62 -6.56 -6.29
CA SER A 124 0.45 -7.33 -7.54
C SER A 124 0.68 -6.50 -8.80
N SER A 125 0.51 -5.17 -8.70
CA SER A 125 0.73 -4.21 -9.79
C SER A 125 1.93 -3.28 -9.55
N GLY A 126 2.66 -3.48 -8.44
CA GLY A 126 3.92 -2.80 -8.20
C GLY A 126 4.97 -3.39 -9.13
N GLY A 127 5.61 -2.55 -9.94
CA GLY A 127 6.71 -3.00 -10.78
C GLY A 127 7.73 -3.74 -9.92
N VAL A 128 8.21 -4.89 -10.43
CA VAL A 128 9.41 -5.57 -9.93
C VAL A 128 10.57 -4.58 -10.12
N ALA A 129 10.78 -3.73 -9.12
CA ALA A 129 11.93 -2.88 -9.01
C ALA A 129 12.42 -3.08 -7.57
N LEU A 130 13.62 -3.67 -7.48
CA LEU A 130 14.37 -4.04 -6.28
C LEU A 130 14.18 -5.51 -5.84
N LEU A 131 15.31 -6.23 -5.91
CA LEU A 131 15.54 -7.68 -5.71
C LEU A 131 15.31 -8.58 -6.93
N VAL A 132 15.84 -8.15 -8.09
CA VAL A 132 16.45 -9.12 -9.02
C VAL A 132 17.96 -8.98 -8.83
N LYS A 133 18.59 -10.12 -8.56
CA LYS A 133 20.02 -10.28 -8.26
C LYS A 133 20.89 -9.91 -9.45
#